data_AF-A0A084XW66-F1
#
_entry.id   AF-A0A084XW66-F1
#
_cell.length_a   1.000
_cell.length_b   1.000
_cell.length_c   1.000
_cell.angle_alpha   90.00
_cell.angle_beta   90.00
_cell.angle_gamma   90.00
#
_symmetry.space_group_name_H-M   'P 1'
#
loop_
_entity.id
_entity.type
_entity.pdbx_description
1 polymer ?
#
loop_
_entity_poly.entity_id
_entity_poly.type
_entity_poly.pdbx_seq_one_letter_code
_entity_poly.pdbx_strand_id
1 'polypeptide(L)'
;MIDESKLAKLKAPESRALSLEDQLKAMPEQQLQQLLRLVESLLPQPGPRAVKELNLESELMEQYEKTKRLMDTCLLDTEVAVNQKAQVANTLVATLGQLVKLQDDLRLQQTLNLMESTLIDVIKSQPDPFKEEFFLEYELKARKAGLME
;
A
#
# COMPACT_ATOMS: atom_id res chain seq x y z
N MET A 1 28.34 -59.80 22.11
CA MET A 1 27.22 -58.94 22.52
C MET A 1 27.73 -57.76 23.32
N ILE A 2 28.02 -56.64 22.65
CA ILE A 2 27.74 -55.28 23.12
C ILE A 2 27.25 -54.56 21.86
N ASP A 3 25.98 -54.19 21.81
CA ASP A 3 25.33 -53.56 20.65
C ASP A 3 25.92 -52.17 20.36
N GLU A 4 26.70 -52.05 19.28
CA GLU A 4 27.16 -50.76 18.73
C GLU A 4 25.98 -49.86 18.31
N SER A 5 24.79 -50.44 18.09
CA SER A 5 23.56 -49.70 17.80
C SER A 5 23.02 -48.86 18.97
N LYS A 6 23.55 -49.02 20.20
CA LYS A 6 23.15 -48.20 21.35
C LYS A 6 24.01 -46.95 21.57
N LEU A 7 25.17 -46.83 20.92
CA LEU A 7 26.06 -45.66 21.08
C LEU A 7 25.75 -44.50 20.10
N ALA A 8 24.97 -44.75 19.04
CA ALA A 8 24.61 -43.72 18.06
C ALA A 8 23.37 -42.86 18.45
N LYS A 9 22.66 -43.20 19.54
CA LYS A 9 21.42 -42.50 19.95
C LYS A 9 21.61 -41.41 21.02
N LEU A 10 22.85 -41.08 21.39
CA LEU A 10 23.14 -40.22 22.55
C LEU A 10 23.82 -38.87 22.23
N LYS A 11 23.95 -38.46 20.98
CA LYS A 11 24.51 -37.13 20.64
C LYS A 11 23.80 -36.46 19.47
N ALA A 12 22.65 -35.88 19.76
CA ALA A 12 22.23 -34.61 19.19
C ALA A 12 21.06 -34.07 20.03
N PRO A 13 21.28 -33.10 20.94
CA PRO A 13 20.18 -32.24 21.31
C PRO A 13 19.86 -31.40 20.08
N GLU A 14 18.75 -31.68 19.41
CA GLU A 14 18.18 -30.74 18.45
C GLU A 14 17.78 -29.49 19.26
N SER A 15 18.70 -28.51 19.33
CA SER A 15 18.31 -27.16 19.72
C SER A 15 17.39 -26.66 18.62
N ARG A 16 16.08 -26.75 18.85
CA ARG A 16 15.09 -26.07 18.02
C ARG A 16 15.43 -24.59 18.10
N ALA A 17 16.15 -24.07 17.11
CA ALA A 17 16.34 -22.65 16.96
C ALA A 17 14.93 -22.05 16.88
N LEU A 18 14.56 -21.21 17.85
CA LEU A 18 13.31 -20.46 17.81
C LEU A 18 13.21 -19.80 16.44
N SER A 19 12.05 -19.91 15.79
CA SER A 19 11.87 -19.26 14.50
C SER A 19 12.07 -17.76 14.66
N LEU A 20 12.50 -17.08 13.60
CA LEU A 20 12.68 -15.62 13.63
C LEU A 20 11.39 -14.93 14.09
N GLU A 21 10.24 -15.48 13.70
CA GLU A 21 8.93 -15.00 14.10
C GLU A 21 8.69 -15.13 15.62
N ASP A 22 9.07 -16.24 16.23
CA ASP A 22 8.95 -16.45 17.68
C ASP A 22 9.89 -15.52 18.47
N GLN A 23 11.08 -15.26 17.92
CA GLN A 23 12.04 -14.34 18.50
C GLN A 23 11.52 -12.89 18.45
N LEU A 24 10.94 -12.47 17.32
CA LEU A 24 10.36 -11.13 17.15
C LEU A 24 9.13 -10.93 18.04
N LYS A 25 8.25 -11.93 18.18
CA LYS A 25 7.08 -11.85 19.07
C LYS A 25 7.45 -11.68 20.54
N ALA A 26 8.63 -12.15 20.94
CA ALA A 26 9.13 -12.02 22.30
C ALA A 26 9.81 -10.65 22.57
N MET A 27 10.02 -9.82 21.55
CA MET A 27 10.69 -8.53 21.71
C MET A 27 9.71 -7.41 22.13
N PRO A 28 10.13 -6.47 22.98
CA PRO A 28 9.39 -5.24 23.24
C PRO A 28 9.19 -4.41 21.97
N GLU A 29 8.05 -3.74 21.85
CA GLU A 29 7.67 -2.96 20.66
C GLU A 29 8.72 -1.92 20.25
N GLN A 30 9.34 -1.23 21.22
CA GLN A 30 10.39 -0.25 20.92
C GLN A 30 11.62 -0.88 20.25
N GLN A 31 11.98 -2.10 20.62
CA GLN A 31 13.11 -2.80 20.01
C GLN A 31 12.76 -3.29 18.60
N LEU A 32 11.52 -3.70 18.38
CA LEU A 32 11.01 -4.04 17.04
C LEU A 32 11.04 -2.82 16.11
N GLN A 33 10.66 -1.64 16.60
CA GLN A 33 10.72 -0.40 15.82
C GLN A 33 12.15 0.06 15.51
N GLN A 34 13.12 -0.24 16.39
CA GLN A 34 14.53 0.01 16.10
C GLN A 34 15.08 -0.98 15.07
N LEU A 35 14.68 -2.25 15.18
CA LEU A 35 15.05 -3.29 14.23
C LEU A 35 14.49 -2.98 12.83
N LEU A 36 13.23 -2.54 12.75
CA LEU A 36 12.59 -2.14 11.50
C LEU A 36 13.37 -1.02 10.81
N ARG A 37 13.72 0.04 11.54
CA ARG A 37 14.54 1.16 11.01
C ARG A 37 15.93 0.71 10.55
N LEU A 38 16.54 -0.22 11.28
CA LEU A 38 17.84 -0.78 10.89
C LEU A 38 17.72 -1.59 9.60
N VAL A 39 16.70 -2.44 9.49
CA VAL A 39 16.43 -3.25 8.30
C VAL A 39 16.13 -2.34 7.10
N GLU A 40 15.29 -1.32 7.26
CA GLU A 40 15.02 -0.30 6.23
C GLU A 40 16.29 0.42 5.77
N SER A 41 17.22 0.73 6.68
CA SER A 41 18.49 1.38 6.33
C SER A 41 19.46 0.46 5.57
N LEU A 42 19.31 -0.86 5.73
CA LEU A 42 20.17 -1.89 5.13
C LEU A 42 19.57 -2.48 3.85
N LEU A 43 18.26 -2.35 3.66
CA LEU A 43 17.60 -2.68 2.39
C LEU A 43 18.11 -1.71 1.31
N PRO A 44 18.30 -2.19 0.06
CA PRO A 44 18.70 -1.32 -1.04
C PRO A 44 17.66 -0.22 -1.17
N GLN A 45 18.03 1.00 -0.75
CA GLN A 45 17.20 2.20 -0.85
C GLN A 45 16.61 2.23 -2.26
N PRO A 46 15.28 2.35 -2.41
CA PRO A 46 14.70 2.29 -3.72
C PRO A 46 15.15 3.59 -4.41
N GLY A 47 16.15 3.47 -5.29
CA GLY A 47 16.66 4.58 -6.08
C GLY A 47 15.54 5.18 -6.96
N PRO A 48 15.80 6.19 -7.79
CA PRO A 48 14.80 6.93 -8.58
C PRO A 48 13.85 6.10 -9.49
N ARG A 49 13.99 4.76 -9.52
CA ARG A 49 12.98 3.81 -10.04
C ARG A 49 11.78 3.59 -9.09
N ALA A 50 11.88 3.95 -7.81
CA ALA A 50 10.85 3.78 -6.77
C ALA A 50 9.56 4.56 -7.03
N VAL A 51 9.66 5.74 -7.68
CA VAL A 51 8.53 6.65 -7.86
C VAL A 51 7.46 6.05 -8.79
N LYS A 52 7.84 5.16 -9.71
CA LYS A 52 6.89 4.46 -10.61
C LYS A 52 6.20 3.25 -9.96
N GLU A 53 6.78 2.70 -8.90
CA GLU A 53 6.26 1.53 -8.17
C GLU A 53 5.69 1.92 -6.80
N LEU A 54 5.69 3.22 -6.48
CA LEU A 54 5.19 3.74 -5.21
C LEU A 54 3.67 3.58 -5.17
N ASN A 55 3.19 2.69 -4.33
CA ASN A 55 1.77 2.61 -4.02
C ASN A 55 1.42 3.79 -3.10
N LEU A 56 0.98 4.89 -3.71
CA LEU A 56 0.63 6.13 -3.01
C LEU A 56 -0.45 5.92 -1.95
N GLU A 57 -1.38 5.00 -2.14
CA GLU A 57 -2.40 4.65 -1.15
C GLU A 57 -1.76 4.02 0.10
N SER A 58 -0.85 3.07 -0.09
CA SER A 58 -0.14 2.40 1.01
C SER A 58 0.75 3.39 1.78
N GLU A 59 1.47 4.25 1.06
CA GLU A 59 2.31 5.29 1.67
C GLU A 59 1.47 6.30 2.46
N LEU A 60 0.35 6.79 1.90
CA LEU A 60 -0.55 7.71 2.60
C LEU A 60 -1.15 7.11 3.87
N MET A 61 -1.52 5.82 3.84
CA MET A 61 -1.98 5.08 5.01
C MET A 61 -0.88 4.93 6.07
N GLU A 62 0.36 4.68 5.65
CA GLU A 62 1.51 4.61 6.56
C GLU A 62 1.79 5.97 7.22
N GLN A 63 1.72 7.06 6.45
CA GLN A 63 1.88 8.42 6.97
C GLN A 63 0.73 8.82 7.91
N TYR A 64 -0.49 8.37 7.62
CA TYR A 64 -1.63 8.53 8.53
C TYR A 64 -1.36 7.84 9.87
N GLU A 65 -0.93 6.57 9.87
CA GLU A 65 -0.60 5.81 11.08
C GLU A 65 0.52 6.46 11.89
N LYS A 66 1.60 6.89 11.22
CA LYS A 66 2.72 7.61 11.86
C LYS A 66 2.24 8.90 12.53
N THR A 67 1.43 9.69 11.83
CA THR A 67 0.94 10.98 12.32
C THR A 67 -0.08 10.80 13.45
N LYS A 68 -0.93 9.77 13.37
CA LYS A 68 -1.88 9.39 14.43
C LYS A 68 -1.15 9.01 15.71
N ARG A 69 -0.12 8.15 15.62
CA ARG A 69 0.71 7.79 16.79
C ARG A 69 1.42 9.00 17.40
N LEU A 70 1.92 9.90 16.56
CA LEU A 70 2.50 11.17 17.03
C LEU A 70 1.44 12.01 17.76
N MET A 71 0.23 12.12 17.21
CA MET A 71 -0.88 12.83 17.83
C MET A 71 -1.26 12.22 19.18
N ASP A 72 -1.41 10.90 19.27
CA ASP A 72 -1.73 10.19 20.51
C ASP A 72 -0.66 10.44 21.59
N THR A 73 0.62 10.45 21.19
CA THR A 73 1.74 10.75 22.09
C THR A 73 1.71 12.21 22.55
N CYS A 74 1.50 13.17 21.63
CA CYS A 74 1.43 14.59 21.94
C CYS A 74 0.20 14.95 22.78
N LEU A 75 -0.93 14.26 22.63
CA LEU A 75 -2.14 14.53 23.40
C LEU A 75 -1.95 14.17 24.88
N LEU A 76 -1.27 13.07 25.16
CA LEU A 76 -1.02 12.58 26.52
C LEU A 76 0.10 13.34 27.25
N ASP A 77 1.00 14.02 26.52
CA ASP A 77 2.10 14.78 27.09
C ASP A 77 1.68 16.21 27.49
N THR A 78 1.76 16.55 28.77
CA THR A 78 1.43 17.90 29.29
C THR A 78 2.49 18.95 29.01
N GLU A 79 3.72 18.54 28.67
CA GLU A 79 4.84 19.44 28.38
C GLU A 79 4.81 19.95 26.92
N VAL A 80 4.09 19.26 26.04
CA VAL A 80 3.93 19.66 24.63
C VAL A 80 3.01 20.86 24.52
N ALA A 81 3.49 21.93 23.89
CA ALA A 81 2.74 23.16 23.70
C ALA A 81 1.50 22.94 22.80
N VAL A 82 0.38 23.59 23.14
CA VAL A 82 -0.92 23.43 22.46
C VAL A 82 -0.84 23.71 20.95
N ASN A 83 -0.02 24.68 20.55
CA ASN A 83 0.22 25.00 19.13
C ASN A 83 0.85 23.84 18.35
N GLN A 84 1.77 23.09 18.96
CA GLN A 84 2.40 21.92 18.35
C GLN A 84 1.38 20.77 18.23
N LYS A 85 0.53 20.58 19.24
CA LYS A 85 -0.59 19.61 19.16
C LYS A 85 -1.54 19.95 18.01
N ALA A 86 -1.88 21.22 17.85
CA ALA A 86 -2.72 21.70 16.74
C ALA A 86 -2.05 21.49 15.37
N GLN A 87 -0.72 21.66 15.28
CA GLN A 87 0.03 21.41 14.04
C GLN A 87 -0.04 19.95 13.62
N VAL A 88 0.18 19.01 14.56
CA VAL A 88 0.08 17.57 14.28
C VAL A 88 -1.34 17.18 13.87
N ALA A 89 -2.37 17.73 14.55
CA ALA A 89 -3.76 17.49 14.20
C ALA A 89 -4.11 18.00 12.78
N ASN A 90 -3.61 19.18 12.40
CA ASN A 90 -3.81 19.73 11.06
C ASN A 90 -3.13 18.87 9.98
N THR A 91 -1.95 18.33 10.25
CA THR A 91 -1.28 17.37 9.36
C THR A 91 -2.13 16.12 9.19
N LEU A 92 -2.70 15.57 10.28
CA LEU A 92 -3.57 14.39 10.20
C LEU A 92 -4.81 14.65 9.35
N VAL A 93 -5.47 15.81 9.55
CA VAL A 93 -6.64 16.22 8.75
C VAL A 93 -6.28 16.36 7.27
N ALA A 94 -5.12 16.93 6.96
CA ALA A 94 -4.65 17.06 5.57
C ALA A 94 -4.40 15.70 4.91
N THR A 95 -3.73 14.77 5.61
CA THR A 95 -3.48 13.40 5.11
C THR A 95 -4.80 12.65 4.90
N LEU A 96 -5.76 12.76 5.82
CA LEU A 96 -7.10 12.18 5.65
C LEU A 96 -7.83 12.76 4.43
N GLY A 97 -7.74 14.07 4.21
CA GLY A 97 -8.32 14.71 3.02
C GLY A 97 -7.72 14.18 1.72
N GLN A 98 -6.41 13.90 1.69
CA GLN A 98 -5.75 13.29 0.55
C GLN A 98 -6.21 11.86 0.30
N LEU A 99 -6.38 11.05 1.36
CA LEU A 99 -6.89 9.69 1.26
C LEU A 99 -8.31 9.64 0.69
N VAL A 100 -9.22 10.49 1.18
CA VAL A 100 -10.60 10.58 0.67
C VAL A 100 -10.60 10.93 -0.82
N LYS A 101 -9.79 11.91 -1.22
CA LYS A 101 -9.69 12.29 -2.63
C LYS A 101 -9.17 11.14 -3.51
N LEU A 102 -8.18 10.40 -3.04
CA LEU A 102 -7.65 9.24 -3.77
C LEU A 102 -8.72 8.15 -3.93
N GLN A 103 -9.56 7.92 -2.92
CA GLN A 103 -10.69 6.99 -3.02
C GLN A 103 -11.75 7.46 -4.03
N ASP A 104 -12.07 8.76 -4.02
CA ASP A 104 -13.02 9.35 -4.97
C ASP A 104 -12.49 9.24 -6.42
N ASP A 105 -11.21 9.55 -6.62
CA ASP A 105 -10.54 9.44 -7.93
C ASP A 105 -10.51 7.98 -8.43
N LEU A 106 -10.19 7.02 -7.56
CA LEU A 106 -10.19 5.59 -7.89
C LEU A 106 -11.60 5.10 -8.25
N ARG A 107 -12.61 5.48 -7.45
CA ARG A 107 -14.01 5.13 -7.71
C ARG A 107 -14.48 5.72 -9.03
N LEU A 108 -14.11 6.96 -9.35
CA LEU A 108 -14.42 7.60 -10.62
C LEU A 108 -13.80 6.83 -11.79
N GLN A 109 -12.51 6.48 -11.71
CA GLN A 109 -11.83 5.70 -12.75
C GLN A 109 -12.48 4.33 -12.95
N GLN A 110 -12.77 3.60 -11.87
CA GLN A 110 -13.47 2.31 -11.95
C GLN A 110 -14.86 2.45 -12.59
N THR A 111 -15.58 3.51 -12.24
CA THR A 111 -16.90 3.81 -12.83
C THR A 111 -16.77 4.07 -14.33
N LEU A 112 -15.80 4.89 -14.76
CA LEU A 112 -15.56 5.17 -16.17
C LEU A 112 -15.19 3.90 -16.95
N ASN A 113 -14.31 3.05 -16.40
CA ASN A 113 -13.96 1.77 -17.01
C ASN A 113 -15.17 0.84 -17.14
N LEU A 114 -16.03 0.79 -16.12
CA LEU A 114 -17.26 0.00 -16.15
C LEU A 114 -18.24 0.55 -17.20
N MET A 115 -18.39 1.87 -17.28
CA MET A 115 -19.22 2.53 -18.29
C MET A 115 -18.70 2.22 -19.70
N GLU A 116 -17.39 2.29 -19.92
CA GLU A 116 -16.77 1.98 -21.20
C GLU A 116 -16.98 0.51 -21.58
N SER A 117 -16.69 -0.43 -20.66
CA SER A 117 -16.93 -1.86 -20.91
C SER A 117 -18.39 -2.14 -21.25
N THR A 118 -19.31 -1.54 -20.50
CA THR A 118 -20.75 -1.69 -20.73
C THR A 118 -21.15 -1.12 -22.09
N LEU A 119 -20.64 0.07 -22.45
CA LEU A 119 -20.87 0.70 -23.75
C LEU A 119 -20.40 -0.20 -24.90
N ILE A 120 -19.18 -0.75 -24.78
CA ILE A 120 -18.61 -1.68 -25.77
C ILE A 120 -19.51 -2.90 -25.94
N ASP A 121 -19.99 -3.50 -24.84
CA ASP A 121 -20.84 -4.69 -24.90
C ASP A 121 -22.20 -4.38 -25.53
N VAL A 122 -22.77 -3.21 -25.25
CA VAL A 122 -24.00 -2.73 -25.93
C VAL A 122 -23.75 -2.58 -27.43
N ILE A 123 -22.66 -1.93 -27.85
CA ILE A 123 -22.35 -1.74 -29.28
C ILE A 123 -22.13 -3.08 -29.98
N LYS A 124 -21.44 -4.04 -29.35
CA LYS A 124 -21.24 -5.39 -29.90
C LYS A 124 -22.55 -6.10 -30.20
N SER A 125 -23.60 -5.86 -29.40
CA SER A 125 -24.92 -6.45 -29.59
C SER A 125 -25.74 -5.87 -30.75
N GLN A 126 -25.30 -4.73 -31.32
CA GLN A 126 -26.02 -4.06 -32.41
C GLN A 126 -25.74 -4.71 -33.79
N PRO A 127 -26.57 -4.42 -34.81
CA PRO A 127 -26.29 -4.77 -36.20
C PRO A 127 -25.06 -4.06 -36.75
N ASP A 128 -24.36 -4.66 -37.72
CA ASP A 128 -23.12 -4.10 -38.28
C ASP A 128 -23.26 -2.71 -38.93
N PRO A 129 -24.34 -2.39 -39.66
CA PRO A 129 -24.53 -1.05 -40.21
C PRO A 129 -24.53 0.05 -39.13
N PHE A 130 -25.09 -0.24 -37.95
CA PHE A 130 -25.10 0.69 -36.83
C PHE A 130 -23.70 0.86 -36.23
N LYS A 131 -22.93 -0.22 -36.11
CA LYS A 131 -21.56 -0.16 -35.58
C LYS A 131 -20.67 0.70 -36.47
N GLU A 132 -20.76 0.52 -37.79
CA GLU A 132 -19.98 1.29 -38.76
C GLU A 132 -20.27 2.79 -38.63
N GLU A 133 -21.55 3.17 -38.59
CA GLU A 133 -21.97 4.57 -38.40
C GLU A 133 -21.47 5.14 -37.07
N PHE A 134 -21.63 4.38 -35.98
CA PHE A 134 -21.17 4.78 -34.66
C PHE A 134 -19.65 5.01 -34.62
N PHE A 135 -18.84 4.07 -35.13
CA PHE A 135 -17.39 4.18 -35.07
C PHE A 135 -16.87 5.31 -35.96
N LEU A 136 -17.48 5.55 -37.12
CA LEU A 136 -17.16 6.71 -37.97
C LEU A 136 -17.37 8.04 -37.23
N GLU A 137 -18.52 8.21 -36.59
CA GLU A 137 -18.81 9.44 -35.84
C GLU A 137 -17.92 9.56 -34.59
N TYR A 138 -17.68 8.45 -33.89
CA TYR A 138 -16.79 8.39 -32.74
C TYR A 138 -15.36 8.80 -33.11
N GLU A 139 -14.78 8.27 -34.18
CA GLU A 139 -13.43 8.62 -34.63
C GLU A 139 -13.30 10.12 -34.97
N LEU A 140 -14.29 10.69 -35.67
CA LEU A 140 -14.30 12.12 -36.00
C LEU A 140 -14.28 12.98 -34.73
N LYS A 141 -15.11 12.63 -33.74
CA LYS A 141 -15.17 13.34 -32.46
C LYS A 141 -13.92 13.10 -31.61
N ALA A 142 -13.38 11.89 -31.61
CA ALA A 142 -12.19 11.51 -30.86
C ALA A 142 -10.94 12.25 -31.37
N ARG A 143 -10.74 12.36 -32.69
CA ARG A 143 -9.65 13.19 -33.26
C ARG A 143 -9.80 14.65 -32.86
N LYS A 144 -11.01 15.21 -32.92
CA LYS A 144 -11.27 16.59 -32.49
C LYS A 144 -10.98 16.81 -30.99
N ALA A 145 -11.20 15.79 -30.17
CA ALA A 145 -10.91 15.81 -28.74
C ALA A 145 -9.44 15.51 -28.40
N GLY A 146 -8.60 15.14 -29.39
CA GLY A 146 -7.19 14.79 -29.18
C GLY A 146 -6.96 13.39 -28.60
N LEU A 147 -7.93 12.49 -28.72
CA LEU A 147 -7.83 11.09 -28.26
C LEU A 147 -7.16 10.16 -29.29
N MET A 148 -7.02 10.62 -30.54
CA MET A 148 -6.42 9.88 -31.64
C MET A 148 -5.56 10.84 -32.48
N GLU A 149 -4.44 10.35 -33.01
CA GLU A 149 -3.56 11.08 -33.95
C GLU A 149 -4.22 11.30 -35.33
#